data_AF-A0A2E4W657-F1
#
_entry.id   AF-A0A2E4W657-F1
#
_cell.length_a   1.000
_cell.length_b   1.000
_cell.length_c   1.000
_cell.angle_alpha   90.00
_cell.angle_beta   90.00
_cell.angle_gamma   90.00
#
_symmetry.space_group_name_H-M   'P 1'
#
loop_
_entity.id
_entity.type
_entity.pdbx_description
1 polymer ?
#
loop_
_entity_poly.entity_id
_entity_poly.type
_entity_poly.pdbx_seq_one_letter_code
_entity_poly.pdbx_strand_id
1 'polypeptide(L)' 'MTDTHTGLAPMVPVWRPVLSNVGPGWHVELLSDGLGMWRVWYAAGRGAGESTHQSRRAAQAEYDRLLSEVQQ' A
#
# COMPACT_ATOMS: atom_id res chain seq x y z
N MET A 1 -42.61 8.25 -12.43
CA MET A 1 -41.27 8.68 -12.89
C MET A 1 -40.30 8.00 -11.94
N THR A 2 -39.70 6.88 -12.36
CA THR A 2 -38.95 6.00 -11.47
C THR A 2 -37.50 6.45 -11.45
N ASP A 3 -37.12 7.12 -10.37
CA ASP A 3 -35.75 7.57 -10.13
C ASP A 3 -34.87 6.33 -9.95
N THR A 4 -34.12 5.97 -11.01
CA THR A 4 -33.17 4.87 -10.96
C THR A 4 -31.91 5.41 -10.28
N HIS A 5 -31.82 5.21 -8.97
CA HIS A 5 -30.56 5.29 -8.24
C HIS A 5 -29.64 4.20 -8.81
N THR A 6 -28.81 4.56 -9.79
CA THR A 6 -27.66 3.77 -10.19
C THR A 6 -26.70 3.78 -9.00
N GLY A 7 -26.89 2.85 -8.08
CA GLY A 7 -25.95 2.59 -7.01
C GLY A 7 -24.62 2.22 -7.66
N LEU A 8 -23.68 3.17 -7.69
CA LEU A 8 -22.28 2.86 -7.94
C LEU A 8 -21.92 1.81 -6.89
N ALA A 9 -21.64 0.58 -7.34
CA ALA A 9 -21.08 -0.43 -6.47
C ALA A 9 -19.91 0.20 -5.70
N PRO A 10 -19.72 -0.06 -4.39
CA PRO A 10 -18.62 0.51 -3.65
C PRO A 10 -17.34 0.19 -4.42
N MET A 11 -16.65 1.23 -4.90
CA MET A 11 -15.39 1.06 -5.59
C MET A 11 -14.41 0.48 -4.57
N VAL A 12 -14.24 -0.84 -4.57
CA VAL A 12 -13.22 -1.49 -3.76
C VAL A 12 -11.87 -1.03 -4.31
N PRO A 13 -11.03 -0.34 -3.53
CA PRO A 13 -9.75 0.13 -4.02
C PRO A 13 -8.89 -1.07 -4.44
N VAL A 14 -8.51 -1.10 -5.72
CA VAL A 14 -7.63 -2.13 -6.26
C VAL A 14 -6.20 -1.67 -6.04
N TRP A 15 -5.56 -2.21 -4.99
CA TRP A 15 -4.17 -1.94 -4.69
C TRP A 15 -3.25 -2.56 -5.72
N ARG A 16 -2.38 -1.75 -6.32
CA ARG A 16 -1.39 -2.19 -7.30
C ARG A 16 0.01 -1.84 -6.80
N PRO A 17 0.98 -2.77 -6.91
CA PRO A 17 2.36 -2.50 -6.53
C PRO A 17 2.96 -1.44 -7.45
N VAL A 18 3.63 -0.48 -6.83
CA VAL A 18 4.39 0.59 -7.47
C VAL A 18 5.89 0.33 -7.29
N LEU A 19 6.29 -0.08 -6.09
CA LEU A 19 7.64 -0.55 -5.78
C LEU A 19 7.54 -1.80 -4.92
N SER A 20 8.43 -2.76 -5.15
CA SER A 20 8.50 -3.99 -4.38
C SER A 20 9.97 -4.38 -4.25
N ASN A 21 10.42 -4.61 -3.02
CA ASN A 21 11.76 -5.08 -2.74
C ASN A 21 11.69 -6.29 -1.81
N VAL A 22 12.41 -7.34 -2.19
CA VAL A 22 12.35 -8.65 -1.55
C VAL A 22 13.77 -9.11 -1.29
N GLY A 23 14.02 -9.60 -0.08
CA GLY A 23 15.27 -10.23 0.28
C GLY A 23 15.06 -11.47 1.14
N PRO A 24 16.15 -12.11 1.57
CA PRO A 24 16.06 -13.32 2.39
C PRO A 24 15.34 -13.05 3.71
N GLY A 25 14.09 -13.53 3.81
CA GLY A 25 13.28 -13.40 5.03
C GLY A 25 12.65 -12.02 5.24
N TRP A 26 12.62 -11.16 4.22
CA TRP A 26 11.93 -9.88 4.27
C TRP A 26 11.36 -9.43 2.92
N HIS A 27 10.32 -8.60 2.96
CA HIS A 27 9.61 -8.04 1.81
C HIS A 27 8.99 -6.70 2.21
N VAL A 28 9.16 -5.67 1.38
CA VAL A 28 8.53 -4.35 1.53
C VAL A 28 7.90 -3.94 0.21
N GLU A 29 6.64 -3.48 0.23
CA GLU A 29 5.90 -3.02 -0.94
C GLU A 29 5.29 -1.65 -0.74
N LEU A 30 5.39 -0.81 -1.77
CA LEU A 30 4.60 0.40 -1.91
C LEU A 30 3.49 0.13 -2.93
N LEU A 31 2.25 0.32 -2.50
CA LEU A 31 1.03 0.07 -3.26
C LEU A 31 0.26 1.39 -3.47
N SER A 32 -0.45 1.51 -4.58
CA SER A 32 -1.41 2.59 -4.84
C SER A 32 -2.75 2.03 -5.29
N ASP A 33 -3.85 2.66 -4.87
CA ASP A 33 -5.19 2.32 -5.35
C ASP A 33 -5.57 3.03 -6.67
N GLY A 34 -4.70 3.93 -7.17
CA GLY A 34 -4.98 4.76 -8.35
C GLY A 34 -5.96 5.91 -8.12
N LEU A 35 -6.50 6.06 -6.90
CA LEU A 35 -7.48 7.09 -6.52
C LEU A 35 -6.90 8.13 -5.55
N GLY A 36 -5.62 8.00 -5.20
CA GLY A 36 -4.89 8.96 -4.36
C GLY A 36 -4.49 8.38 -3.00
N MET A 37 -4.90 7.14 -2.69
CA MET A 37 -4.43 6.46 -1.49
C MET A 37 -3.20 5.61 -1.80
N TRP A 38 -2.35 5.52 -0.79
CA TRP A 38 -1.10 4.79 -0.83
C TRP A 38 -1.04 3.85 0.35
N ARG A 39 -0.44 2.68 0.16
CA ARG A 39 -0.29 1.70 1.22
C ARG A 39 1.14 1.19 1.20
N VAL A 40 1.72 1.04 2.39
CA VAL A 40 2.97 0.29 2.56
C VAL A 40 2.63 -1.01 3.24
N TRP A 41 3.08 -2.11 2.66
CA TRP A 41 3.00 -3.43 3.28
C TRP A 41 4.43 -3.92 3.53
N TYR A 42 4.65 -4.57 4.65
CA TYR A 42 5.94 -5.19 4.95
C TYR A 42 5.76 -6.51 5.68
N ALA A 43 6.70 -7.41 5.46
CA ALA A 43 6.89 -8.62 6.24
C ALA A 43 8.39 -8.86 6.42
N ALA A 44 8.81 -9.13 7.65
CA ALA A 44 10.17 -9.55 7.98
C ALA A 44 10.10 -10.59 9.10
N GLY A 45 11.08 -11.47 9.25
CA GLY A 45 11.03 -12.71 10.06
C GLY A 45 10.38 -12.70 11.47
N ARG A 46 10.03 -11.56 12.08
CA ARG A 46 9.29 -11.45 13.34
C ARG A 46 7.85 -10.92 13.23
N GLY A 47 7.38 -10.51 12.05
CA GLY A 47 6.03 -10.00 11.86
C GLY A 47 5.77 -9.36 10.50
N ALA A 48 4.50 -9.06 10.24
CA ALA A 48 4.05 -8.32 9.08
C ALA A 48 3.13 -7.17 9.51
N GLY A 49 3.06 -6.13 8.69
CA GLY A 49 2.20 -4.99 8.95
C GLY A 49 1.88 -4.21 7.69
N GLU A 50 0.84 -3.39 7.79
CA GLU A 50 0.47 -2.46 6.73
C GLU A 50 0.12 -1.09 7.30
N SER A 51 0.35 -0.05 6.51
CA SER A 51 -0.02 1.33 6.80
C SER A 51 -0.60 1.99 5.56
N THR A 52 -1.60 2.84 5.76
CA THR A 52 -2.26 3.57 4.67
C THR A 52 -2.02 5.07 4.82
N HIS A 53 -1.75 5.72 3.69
CA HIS A 53 -1.35 7.11 3.60
C HIS A 53 -2.17 7.84 2.55
N GLN A 54 -2.54 9.08 2.84
CA GLN A 54 -3.22 9.96 1.87
C GLN A 54 -2.23 10.67 0.92
N SER A 55 -0.93 10.45 1.07
CA SER A 55 0.08 11.04 0.21
C SER A 55 1.16 10.05 -0.19
N ARG A 56 1.56 10.11 -1.47
CA ARG A 56 2.68 9.32 -2.00
C ARG A 56 3.96 9.56 -1.22
N ARG A 57 4.21 10.82 -0.83
CA ARG A 57 5.43 11.22 -0.14
C ARG A 57 5.55 10.55 1.24
N ALA A 58 4.46 10.53 2.02
CA ALA A 58 4.46 9.87 3.33
C ALA A 58 4.66 8.36 3.20
N ALA A 59 3.95 7.72 2.26
CA ALA A 59 4.13 6.29 2.00
C ALA A 59 5.55 5.94 1.52
N GLN A 60 6.14 6.76 0.65
CA GLN A 60 7.52 6.56 0.20
C GLN A 60 8.51 6.69 1.35
N ALA A 61 8.36 7.70 2.23
CA ALA A 61 9.23 7.86 3.38
C ALA A 61 9.17 6.67 4.34
N GLU A 62 7.99 6.08 4.52
CA GLU A 62 7.84 4.86 5.33
C GLU A 62 8.44 3.63 4.63
N TYR A 63 8.21 3.48 3.32
CA TYR A 63 8.85 2.42 2.52
C TYR A 63 10.37 2.48 2.64
N ASP A 64 10.98 3.67 2.48
CA ASP A 64 12.42 3.86 2.57
C ASP A 64 12.95 3.56 3.99
N ARG A 65 12.19 3.95 5.03
CA ARG A 65 12.51 3.62 6.43
C ARG A 65 12.54 2.11 6.65
N LEU A 66 11.47 1.40 6.26
CA LEU A 66 11.36 -0.04 6.43
C LEU A 66 12.43 -0.79 5.61
N LEU A 67 12.69 -0.33 4.39
CA LEU A 67 13.74 -0.90 3.55
C LEU A 67 15.12 -0.76 4.19
N SER A 68 15.40 0.39 4.82
CA SER A 68 16.65 0.60 5.53
C SER A 68 16.78 -0.29 6.77
N GLU A 69 15.68 -0.56 7.48
CA GLU A 69 15.65 -1.42 8.67
C GLU A 69 15.93 -2.89 8.35
N VAL A 70 15.44 -3.40 7.21
CA VAL A 70 15.65 -4.80 6.81
C VAL A 70 16.98 -5.05 6.10
N GLN A 71 17.71 -3.98 5.75
CA GLN A 71 19.03 -4.05 5.11
C GLN A 71 20.21 -3.95 6.09
N GLN A 72 19.94 -3.74 7.39
CA GLN A 72 20.94 -3.72 8.47
C GLN A 72 21.15 -5.11 9.07
#